data_AF-A0A397AC74-F1
#
_entry.id   AF-A0A397AC74-F1
#
_cell.length_a   1.000
_cell.length_b   1.000
_cell.length_c   1.000
_cell.angle_alpha   90.00
_cell.angle_beta   90.00
_cell.angle_gamma   90.00
#
_symmetry.space_group_name_H-M   'P 1'
#
loop_
_entity.id
_entity.type
_entity.pdbx_description
1 polymer ?
#
loop_
_entity_poly.entity_id
_entity_poly.type
_entity_poly.pdbx_seq_one_letter_code
_entity_poly.pdbx_strand_id
1 'polypeptide(L)'
;MCLLADSWDTVYTSGSLATLIRVRNCTFRGRVHLGTNAFMIKMTSYVLFSYRIVTGSFTKDVMVDNVPFPSGCYNTTIVDSFVLDDALVQDTFLLHRTYVSHGAVVVGCGTITCSGTDVTNGNGTALKVGVEIGGREIAMFADMPFHLAAVVGETRGNVSELKAYEDLVRTYTKKVQCDGFNVIAHQAKLLRCPKIRDVFVGDAAVLEDSVVSNSTILSSPAEVSSILGFSQVHSSILQWNAHVHSGSPNTAIAEGECTSTFLGPFVGFHHQAMIVAAFWPRGRGNVGYVHE
;
A
#
# COMPACT_ATOMS: atom_id res chain seq x y z
N MET A 1 6.25 -24.01 21.97
CA MET A 1 6.80 -23.24 20.82
C MET A 1 6.68 -24.15 19.60
N CYS A 2 5.55 -24.11 18.88
CA CYS A 2 5.42 -24.88 17.64
C CYS A 2 5.84 -23.95 16.50
N LEU A 3 7.03 -24.15 15.96
CA LEU A 3 7.48 -23.44 14.77
C LEU A 3 7.79 -24.50 13.72
N LEU A 4 7.33 -24.26 12.50
CA LEU A 4 7.56 -25.14 11.36
C LEU A 4 8.27 -24.34 10.27
N ALA A 5 9.23 -24.96 9.60
CA ALA A 5 9.90 -24.37 8.46
C ALA A 5 10.12 -25.44 7.39
N ASP A 6 9.93 -25.09 6.11
CA ASP A 6 10.29 -25.98 4.99
C ASP A 6 11.80 -26.31 5.02
N SER A 7 12.62 -25.31 5.38
CA SER A 7 14.03 -25.45 5.74
C SER A 7 14.41 -24.34 6.71
N TRP A 8 15.19 -24.67 7.75
CA TRP A 8 15.71 -23.66 8.68
C TRP A 8 16.89 -22.87 8.09
N ASP A 9 17.53 -23.37 7.02
CA ASP A 9 18.63 -22.66 6.32
C ASP A 9 18.13 -21.43 5.54
N THR A 10 16.82 -21.33 5.34
CA THR A 10 16.17 -20.22 4.64
C THR A 10 15.43 -19.26 5.57
N VAL A 11 15.56 -19.46 6.90
CA VAL A 11 15.02 -18.56 7.92
C VAL A 11 16.16 -17.80 8.57
N TYR A 12 16.22 -16.49 8.32
CA TYR A 12 17.29 -15.61 8.76
C TYR A 12 16.81 -14.74 9.91
N THR A 13 17.64 -14.63 10.94
CA THR A 13 17.35 -13.80 12.12
C THR A 13 18.62 -13.10 12.58
N SER A 14 18.49 -11.98 13.29
CA SER A 14 19.64 -11.22 13.83
C SER A 14 20.45 -11.97 14.90
N GLY A 15 19.88 -13.02 15.49
CA GLY A 15 20.48 -13.81 16.56
C GLY A 15 20.26 -15.32 16.37
N SER A 16 20.29 -16.07 17.46
CA SER A 16 19.87 -17.47 17.42
C SER A 16 18.35 -17.55 17.32
N LEU A 17 17.82 -18.50 16.56
CA LEU A 17 16.38 -18.77 16.58
C LEU A 17 15.85 -19.05 17.99
N ALA A 18 16.69 -19.60 18.88
CA ALA A 18 16.35 -19.84 20.27
C ALA A 18 16.06 -18.55 21.07
N THR A 19 16.53 -17.39 20.60
CA THR A 19 16.31 -16.09 21.26
C THR A 19 15.03 -15.37 20.81
N LEU A 20 14.32 -15.89 19.80
CA LEU A 20 13.06 -15.32 19.32
C LEU A 20 11.86 -15.74 20.18
N ILE A 21 11.82 -15.28 21.43
CA ILE A 21 10.76 -15.58 22.41
C ILE A 21 9.35 -15.08 22.00
N ARG A 22 9.32 -14.10 21.09
CA ARG A 22 8.13 -13.44 20.54
C ARG A 22 7.74 -13.99 19.16
N VAL A 23 8.13 -15.23 18.85
CA VAL A 23 7.74 -15.93 17.63
C VAL A 23 7.08 -17.26 18.00
N ARG A 24 5.79 -17.44 17.68
CA ARG A 24 5.01 -18.61 18.14
C ARG A 24 3.95 -19.04 17.13
N ASN A 25 3.80 -20.35 16.96
CA ASN A 25 2.78 -20.94 16.08
C ASN A 25 2.87 -20.44 14.64
N CYS A 26 4.09 -20.28 14.12
CA CYS A 26 4.32 -19.80 12.76
C CYS A 26 4.86 -20.93 11.88
N THR A 27 4.50 -20.84 10.60
CA THR A 27 5.04 -21.69 9.53
C THR A 27 5.83 -20.81 8.57
N PHE A 28 7.10 -21.15 8.33
CA PHE A 28 8.01 -20.42 7.44
C PHE A 28 8.25 -21.21 6.16
N ARG A 29 8.12 -20.53 5.01
CA ARG A 29 8.37 -21.13 3.69
C ARG A 29 9.19 -20.20 2.82
N GLY A 30 10.05 -20.76 1.98
CA GLY A 30 10.96 -19.95 1.17
C GLY A 30 11.92 -19.14 2.04
N ARG A 31 12.27 -17.92 1.61
CA ARG A 31 13.23 -17.06 2.31
C ARG A 31 12.53 -16.11 3.28
N VAL A 32 12.65 -16.36 4.58
CA VAL A 32 12.03 -15.53 5.60
C VAL A 32 13.08 -14.83 6.44
N HIS A 33 12.92 -13.53 6.64
CA HIS A 33 13.84 -12.71 7.42
C HIS A 33 13.10 -12.08 8.60
N LEU A 34 13.57 -12.32 9.83
CA LEU A 34 12.94 -11.87 11.08
C LEU A 34 13.91 -11.01 11.90
N GLY A 35 13.47 -9.82 12.32
CA GLY A 35 14.28 -8.92 13.15
C GLY A 35 15.58 -8.49 12.45
N THR A 36 15.53 -8.35 11.13
CA THR A 36 16.69 -7.96 10.32
C THR A 36 16.43 -6.63 9.64
N ASN A 37 17.32 -5.66 9.81
CA ASN A 37 17.20 -4.37 9.12
C ASN A 37 18.06 -4.36 7.86
N ALA A 38 17.52 -4.85 6.74
CA ALA A 38 18.08 -4.62 5.41
C ALA A 38 17.12 -5.06 4.28
N PHE A 39 16.42 -4.11 3.66
CA PHE A 39 15.93 -4.24 2.28
C PHE A 39 15.65 -2.82 1.75
N MET A 40 16.09 -2.50 0.54
CA MET A 40 15.88 -1.18 -0.08
C MET A 40 14.57 -1.25 -0.86
N ILE A 41 13.57 -0.48 -0.45
CA ILE A 41 12.36 -0.29 -1.25
C ILE A 41 12.24 1.19 -1.59
N LYS A 42 12.29 1.48 -2.89
CA LYS A 42 12.15 2.84 -3.42
C LYS A 42 10.75 2.96 -4.02
N MET A 43 9.95 3.90 -3.54
CA MET A 43 8.56 4.05 -4.01
C MET A 43 8.13 5.46 -4.38
N THR A 44 8.89 6.49 -3.99
CA THR A 44 8.67 7.87 -4.44
C THR A 44 10.00 8.59 -4.66
N SER A 45 9.97 9.80 -5.24
CA SER A 45 11.15 10.66 -5.36
C SER A 45 11.72 11.10 -3.99
N TYR A 46 10.93 10.97 -2.92
CA TYR A 46 11.22 11.48 -1.57
C TYR A 46 11.44 10.39 -0.51
N VAL A 47 11.16 9.11 -0.81
CA VAL A 47 11.39 8.00 0.12
C VAL A 47 12.62 7.21 -0.34
N LEU A 48 13.77 7.58 0.22
CA LEU A 48 15.04 6.87 0.11
C LEU A 48 15.27 6.07 1.39
N PHE A 49 15.00 4.76 1.38
CA PHE A 49 15.48 3.90 2.45
C PHE A 49 16.94 3.51 2.19
N SER A 50 17.83 4.09 2.99
CA SER A 50 19.26 3.85 2.96
C SER A 50 19.66 2.65 3.82
N TYR A 51 20.74 2.02 3.41
CA TYR A 51 21.34 0.80 3.95
C TYR A 51 22.04 1.05 5.29
N ARG A 52 21.75 0.21 6.28
CA ARG A 52 22.74 -0.23 7.28
C ARG A 52 22.26 -1.51 7.95
N ILE A 53 23.07 -2.57 7.84
CA ILE A 53 22.84 -3.82 8.56
C ILE A 53 23.01 -3.52 10.05
N VAL A 54 21.90 -3.50 10.79
CA VAL A 54 21.93 -3.54 12.25
C VAL A 54 21.00 -4.67 12.69
N THR A 55 21.52 -5.50 13.58
CA THR A 55 20.81 -6.58 14.25
C THR A 55 19.60 -6.03 14.97
N GLY A 56 18.44 -6.60 14.70
CA GLY A 56 17.17 -6.11 15.18
C GLY A 56 16.42 -7.14 16.02
N SER A 57 15.46 -6.75 16.85
CA SER A 57 14.84 -7.66 17.83
C SER A 57 13.41 -7.25 18.17
N PHE A 58 12.55 -8.24 18.44
CA PHE A 58 11.19 -8.01 18.94
C PHE A 58 11.22 -7.75 20.45
N THR A 59 11.33 -6.48 20.83
CA THR A 59 11.55 -6.09 22.25
C THR A 59 10.44 -5.22 22.81
N LYS A 60 9.78 -4.44 21.96
CA LYS A 60 8.78 -3.46 22.39
C LYS A 60 7.37 -3.94 22.14
N ASP A 61 6.45 -3.36 22.88
CA ASP A 61 5.04 -3.57 22.64
C ASP A 61 4.55 -2.52 21.63
N VAL A 62 3.63 -2.92 20.76
CA VAL A 62 2.97 -2.07 19.78
C VAL A 62 1.50 -1.94 20.11
N MET A 63 0.90 -0.81 19.73
CA MET A 63 -0.48 -0.50 20.09
C MET A 63 -1.45 -0.99 19.01
N VAL A 64 -2.32 -1.93 19.37
CA VAL A 64 -3.47 -2.39 18.58
C VAL A 64 -4.73 -1.94 19.31
N ASP A 65 -5.54 -1.07 18.70
CA ASP A 65 -6.77 -0.55 19.30
C ASP A 65 -6.59 -0.01 20.74
N ASN A 66 -5.48 0.71 20.97
CA ASN A 66 -5.05 1.26 22.27
C ASN A 66 -4.73 0.22 23.35
N VAL A 67 -4.54 -1.03 22.98
CA VAL A 67 -4.05 -2.10 23.84
C VAL A 67 -2.60 -2.44 23.44
N PRO A 68 -1.67 -2.56 24.40
CA PRO A 68 -0.30 -2.97 24.11
C PRO A 68 -0.25 -4.48 23.80
N PHE A 69 0.34 -4.82 22.65
CA PHE A 69 0.63 -6.18 22.25
C PHE A 69 2.15 -6.36 22.11
N PRO A 70 2.71 -7.50 22.54
CA PRO A 70 4.12 -7.77 22.30
C PRO A 70 4.39 -7.87 20.80
N SER A 71 5.34 -7.07 20.27
CA SER A 71 5.78 -7.21 18.87
C SER A 71 6.26 -8.63 18.57
N GLY A 72 6.10 -9.11 17.35
CA GLY A 72 6.59 -10.44 16.96
C GLY A 72 5.70 -11.10 15.93
N CYS A 73 5.96 -12.37 15.68
CA CYS A 73 5.18 -13.18 14.73
C CYS A 73 4.39 -14.26 15.47
N TYR A 74 3.07 -14.26 15.31
CA TYR A 74 2.18 -15.15 16.05
C TYR A 74 1.14 -15.76 15.12
N ASN A 75 0.94 -17.08 15.18
CA ASN A 75 -0.15 -17.78 14.50
C ASN A 75 -0.30 -17.38 13.02
N THR A 76 0.79 -17.42 12.25
CA THR A 76 0.84 -16.90 10.87
C THR A 76 1.71 -17.77 9.97
N THR A 77 1.29 -17.95 8.71
CA THR A 77 2.14 -18.53 7.66
C THR A 77 2.88 -17.42 6.92
N ILE A 78 4.22 -17.46 6.95
CA ILE A 78 5.08 -16.44 6.35
C ILE A 78 5.90 -17.07 5.22
N VAL A 79 5.81 -16.47 4.03
CA VAL A 79 6.44 -16.99 2.80
C VAL A 79 7.22 -15.89 2.10
N ASP A 80 8.50 -16.11 1.82
CA ASP A 80 9.35 -15.17 1.05
C ASP A 80 9.23 -13.71 1.53
N SER A 81 9.32 -13.44 2.83
CA SER A 81 8.94 -12.16 3.43
C SER A 81 9.94 -11.66 4.47
N PHE A 82 9.88 -10.34 4.73
CA PHE A 82 10.70 -9.65 5.73
C PHE A 82 9.80 -9.08 6.81
N VAL A 83 10.12 -9.37 8.08
CA VAL A 83 9.47 -8.77 9.25
C VAL A 83 10.54 -8.12 10.11
N LEU A 84 10.51 -6.79 10.19
CA LEU A 84 11.54 -5.97 10.85
C LEU A 84 11.21 -5.73 12.33
N ASP A 85 12.03 -4.91 12.97
CA ASP A 85 12.06 -4.81 14.43
C ASP A 85 10.80 -4.22 15.00
N ASP A 86 10.41 -4.80 16.13
CA ASP A 86 9.22 -4.39 16.86
C ASP A 86 7.94 -4.39 15.98
N ALA A 87 7.95 -5.03 14.81
CA ALA A 87 6.75 -5.26 14.01
C ALA A 87 5.89 -6.36 14.65
N LEU A 88 4.57 -6.27 14.50
CA LEU A 88 3.63 -7.30 14.93
C LEU A 88 2.94 -7.90 13.70
N VAL A 89 3.09 -9.21 13.53
CA VAL A 89 2.32 -10.00 12.57
C VAL A 89 1.61 -11.10 13.34
N GLN A 90 0.30 -11.00 13.48
CA GLN A 90 -0.47 -11.92 14.31
C GLN A 90 -1.76 -12.36 13.62
N ASP A 91 -2.12 -13.63 13.82
CA ASP A 91 -3.39 -14.22 13.38
C ASP A 91 -3.69 -13.94 11.89
N THR A 92 -2.64 -13.98 11.06
CA THR A 92 -2.73 -13.71 9.63
C THR A 92 -2.61 -15.01 8.86
N PHE A 93 -3.58 -15.34 8.01
CA PHE A 93 -3.57 -16.65 7.35
C PHE A 93 -2.35 -16.84 6.44
N LEU A 94 -2.03 -15.85 5.61
CA LEU A 94 -0.87 -15.89 4.71
C LEU A 94 -0.23 -14.51 4.53
N LEU A 95 1.06 -14.41 4.84
CA LEU A 95 1.93 -13.28 4.51
C LEU A 95 2.96 -13.72 3.47
N HIS A 96 2.76 -13.34 2.21
CA HIS A 96 3.58 -13.78 1.08
C HIS A 96 4.20 -12.59 0.35
N ARG A 97 5.53 -12.63 0.12
CA ARG A 97 6.27 -11.55 -0.55
C ARG A 97 5.91 -10.18 0.00
N THR A 98 6.08 -10.02 1.31
CA THR A 98 5.73 -8.79 2.01
C THR A 98 6.88 -8.31 2.88
N TYR A 99 7.13 -7.02 2.83
CA TYR A 99 8.04 -6.31 3.71
C TYR A 99 7.23 -5.58 4.78
N VAL A 100 7.38 -6.01 6.03
CA VAL A 100 6.72 -5.42 7.21
C VAL A 100 7.76 -4.64 8.00
N SER A 101 7.72 -3.31 7.87
CA SER A 101 8.69 -2.38 8.46
C SER A 101 8.58 -2.28 9.98
N HIS A 102 9.51 -1.52 10.58
CA HIS A 102 9.63 -1.35 12.02
C HIS A 102 8.33 -0.84 12.65
N GLY A 103 7.90 -1.48 13.72
CA GLY A 103 6.69 -1.08 14.45
C GLY A 103 5.38 -1.19 13.66
N ALA A 104 5.41 -1.72 12.44
CA ALA A 104 4.21 -1.96 11.66
C ALA A 104 3.39 -3.09 12.27
N VAL A 105 2.07 -3.02 12.09
CA VAL A 105 1.10 -3.93 12.70
C VAL A 105 0.27 -4.59 11.61
N VAL A 106 0.26 -5.92 11.58
CA VAL A 106 -0.54 -6.76 10.70
C VAL A 106 -1.26 -7.77 11.58
N VAL A 107 -2.55 -7.56 11.84
CA VAL A 107 -3.30 -8.37 12.82
C VAL A 107 -4.62 -8.82 12.24
N GLY A 108 -4.90 -10.13 12.32
CA GLY A 108 -6.19 -10.70 11.92
C GLY A 108 -6.47 -10.65 10.42
N CYS A 109 -5.43 -10.53 9.58
CA CYS A 109 -5.58 -10.41 8.13
C CYS A 109 -5.81 -11.78 7.48
N GLY A 110 -6.53 -11.81 6.36
CA GLY A 110 -6.66 -13.03 5.56
C GLY A 110 -5.38 -13.31 4.77
N THR A 111 -5.40 -12.97 3.48
CA THR A 111 -4.22 -13.13 2.62
C THR A 111 -3.58 -11.79 2.29
N ILE A 112 -2.26 -11.70 2.45
CA ILE A 112 -1.42 -10.62 1.94
C ILE A 112 -0.45 -11.23 0.93
N THR A 113 -0.60 -10.91 -0.35
CA THR A 113 0.13 -11.58 -1.43
C THR A 113 0.67 -10.61 -2.45
N CYS A 114 1.81 -10.96 -3.07
CA CYS A 114 2.30 -10.28 -4.26
C CYS A 114 2.08 -11.17 -5.49
N SER A 115 1.58 -10.60 -6.58
CA SER A 115 1.23 -11.31 -7.81
C SER A 115 2.42 -11.56 -8.74
N GLY A 116 3.48 -10.75 -8.67
CA GLY A 116 4.63 -10.86 -9.56
C GLY A 116 5.75 -9.89 -9.21
N THR A 117 6.86 -9.91 -9.95
CA THR A 117 7.99 -8.98 -9.76
C THR A 117 7.82 -7.66 -10.49
N ASP A 118 6.90 -7.60 -11.44
CA ASP A 118 6.60 -6.46 -12.30
C ASP A 118 5.51 -5.53 -11.75
N VAL A 119 4.94 -5.86 -10.58
CA VAL A 119 3.93 -5.04 -9.91
C VAL A 119 4.39 -3.62 -9.62
N THR A 120 3.47 -2.70 -9.83
CA THR A 120 3.72 -1.25 -9.73
C THR A 120 2.88 -0.60 -8.63
N ASN A 121 2.08 -1.40 -7.92
CA ASN A 121 1.19 -0.97 -6.85
C ASN A 121 0.31 0.22 -7.28
N GLY A 122 -0.27 0.12 -8.48
CA GLY A 122 -1.15 1.14 -9.06
C GLY A 122 -0.44 2.22 -9.89
N ASN A 123 0.88 2.38 -9.79
CA ASN A 123 1.63 3.35 -10.58
C ASN A 123 1.63 2.99 -12.09
N GLY A 124 1.35 3.99 -12.92
CA GLY A 124 1.17 3.83 -14.36
C GLY A 124 -0.24 3.41 -14.78
N THR A 125 -1.18 3.21 -13.84
CA THR A 125 -2.57 2.90 -14.17
C THR A 125 -3.21 4.08 -14.89
N ALA A 126 -3.82 3.83 -16.06
CA ALA A 126 -4.54 4.85 -16.80
C ALA A 126 -5.89 5.18 -16.14
N LEU A 127 -6.08 6.43 -15.74
CA LEU A 127 -7.38 7.00 -15.37
C LEU A 127 -8.11 7.42 -16.65
N LYS A 128 -9.34 6.93 -16.86
CA LYS A 128 -10.15 7.30 -18.03
C LYS A 128 -10.99 8.53 -17.73
N VAL A 129 -10.62 9.69 -18.27
CA VAL A 129 -11.26 10.96 -17.90
C VAL A 129 -12.29 11.41 -18.95
N GLY A 130 -13.59 11.29 -18.69
CA GLY A 130 -14.65 11.81 -19.57
C GLY A 130 -15.22 10.80 -20.59
N VAL A 131 -15.83 11.30 -21.67
CA VAL A 131 -16.78 10.55 -22.53
C VAL A 131 -16.13 9.45 -23.39
N GLU A 132 -16.82 8.31 -23.47
CA GLU A 132 -16.58 6.95 -24.01
C GLU A 132 -15.72 6.71 -25.28
N ILE A 133 -15.17 7.73 -25.94
CA ILE A 133 -14.40 7.56 -27.19
C ILE A 133 -12.88 7.56 -27.02
N GLY A 134 -12.39 7.58 -25.77
CA GLY A 134 -10.95 7.53 -25.44
C GLY A 134 -10.21 8.86 -25.65
N GLY A 135 -8.89 8.86 -25.46
CA GLY A 135 -8.01 10.01 -25.79
C GLY A 135 -7.86 11.05 -24.67
N ARG A 136 -8.12 10.64 -23.42
CA ARG A 136 -7.97 11.48 -22.22
C ARG A 136 -7.44 10.69 -21.02
N GLU A 137 -6.70 9.63 -21.31
CA GLU A 137 -6.12 8.75 -20.31
C GLU A 137 -5.00 9.47 -19.55
N ILE A 138 -5.12 9.54 -18.24
CA ILE A 138 -4.07 10.08 -17.37
C ILE A 138 -3.44 8.89 -16.64
N ALA A 139 -2.24 8.49 -17.06
CA ALA A 139 -1.47 7.46 -16.36
C ALA A 139 -0.97 8.02 -15.01
N MET A 140 -1.60 7.64 -13.90
CA MET A 140 -1.28 8.21 -12.59
C MET A 140 -0.01 7.62 -11.98
N PHE A 141 0.67 8.40 -11.14
CA PHE A 141 1.83 7.95 -10.37
C PHE A 141 1.87 8.64 -9.00
N ALA A 142 2.60 8.05 -8.04
CA ALA A 142 2.38 8.30 -6.63
C ALA A 142 2.62 9.76 -6.21
N ASP A 143 3.69 10.41 -6.64
CA ASP A 143 4.00 11.80 -6.30
C ASP A 143 3.61 12.79 -7.41
N MET A 144 2.62 12.42 -8.24
CA MET A 144 2.14 13.24 -9.34
C MET A 144 1.67 14.61 -8.85
N PRO A 145 2.28 15.73 -9.31
CA PRO A 145 1.79 17.04 -8.96
C PRO A 145 0.40 17.25 -9.52
N PHE A 146 -0.48 17.79 -8.68
CA PHE A 146 -1.85 18.13 -9.04
C PHE A 146 -1.97 18.88 -10.38
N HIS A 147 -1.16 19.92 -10.59
CA HIS A 147 -1.22 20.75 -11.79
C HIS A 147 -0.89 19.94 -13.05
N LEU A 148 0.02 18.97 -12.94
CA LEU A 148 0.38 18.11 -14.07
C LEU A 148 -0.83 17.27 -14.53
N ALA A 149 -1.66 16.80 -13.59
CA ALA A 149 -2.86 16.03 -13.94
C ALA A 149 -3.88 16.89 -14.70
N ALA A 150 -4.07 18.14 -14.28
CA ALA A 150 -4.93 19.09 -14.98
C ALA A 150 -4.43 19.39 -16.41
N VAL A 151 -3.13 19.64 -16.57
CA VAL A 151 -2.52 19.91 -17.88
C VAL A 151 -2.68 18.71 -18.82
N VAL A 152 -2.33 17.52 -18.37
CA VAL A 152 -2.44 16.30 -19.19
C VAL A 152 -3.90 16.00 -19.54
N GLY A 153 -4.83 16.23 -18.61
CA GLY A 153 -6.27 16.06 -18.85
C GLY A 153 -6.86 17.09 -19.83
N GLU A 154 -6.25 18.26 -20.00
CA GLU A 154 -6.70 19.28 -20.97
C GLU A 154 -6.09 19.09 -22.37
N THR A 155 -4.88 18.54 -22.45
CA THR A 155 -4.15 18.34 -23.71
C THR A 155 -4.67 17.13 -24.50
N ARG A 156 -5.44 17.36 -25.56
CA ARG A 156 -6.01 16.30 -26.43
C ARG A 156 -5.30 16.10 -27.77
N GLY A 157 -4.65 17.14 -28.29
CA GLY A 157 -4.16 17.18 -29.67
C GLY A 157 -2.64 17.11 -29.83
N ASN A 158 -1.89 17.20 -28.74
CA ASN A 158 -0.44 17.25 -28.80
C ASN A 158 0.17 15.87 -28.53
N VAL A 159 0.26 15.06 -29.59
CA VAL A 159 0.77 13.68 -29.52
C VAL A 159 2.18 13.61 -28.95
N SER A 160 3.04 14.59 -29.22
CA SER A 160 4.40 14.61 -28.68
C SER A 160 4.45 14.88 -27.18
N GLU A 161 3.58 15.74 -26.66
CA GLU A 161 3.50 16.00 -25.21
C GLU A 161 2.91 14.80 -24.46
N LEU A 162 1.87 14.17 -25.02
CA LEU A 162 1.29 12.96 -24.45
C LEU A 162 2.32 11.81 -24.42
N LYS A 163 3.08 11.63 -25.50
CA LYS A 163 4.16 10.63 -25.54
C LYS A 163 5.28 10.94 -24.53
N ALA A 164 5.69 12.20 -24.41
CA ALA A 164 6.69 12.60 -23.43
C ALA A 164 6.21 12.34 -21.99
N TYR A 165 4.93 12.58 -21.71
CA TYR A 165 4.29 12.25 -20.44
C TYR A 165 4.28 10.74 -20.18
N GLU A 166 3.85 9.92 -21.14
CA GLU A 166 3.85 8.47 -21.03
C GLU A 166 5.27 7.91 -20.78
N ASP A 167 6.28 8.45 -21.46
CA ASP A 167 7.68 8.05 -21.27
C ASP A 167 8.20 8.44 -19.87
N LEU A 168 7.77 9.59 -19.34
CA LEU A 168 8.05 10.00 -17.97
C LEU A 168 7.41 9.05 -16.96
N VAL A 169 6.12 8.75 -17.12
CA VAL A 169 5.41 7.82 -16.22
C VAL A 169 6.02 6.43 -16.29
N ARG A 170 6.36 5.93 -17.49
CA ARG A 170 7.06 4.65 -17.66
C ARG A 170 8.41 4.63 -16.94
N THR A 171 9.15 5.73 -17.00
CA THR A 171 10.43 5.88 -16.30
C THR A 171 10.24 5.92 -14.79
N TYR A 172 9.20 6.60 -14.31
CA TYR A 172 8.84 6.64 -12.90
C TYR A 172 8.46 5.24 -12.40
N THR A 173 7.52 4.58 -13.06
CA THR A 173 7.01 3.26 -12.69
C THR A 173 8.13 2.23 -12.55
N LYS A 174 9.09 2.20 -13.49
CA LYS A 174 10.27 1.34 -13.40
C LYS A 174 11.17 1.64 -12.19
N LYS A 175 11.23 2.88 -11.74
CA LYS A 175 12.06 3.29 -10.59
C LYS A 175 11.42 2.97 -9.24
N VAL A 176 10.09 2.83 -9.21
CA VAL A 176 9.32 2.63 -7.96
C VAL A 176 8.84 1.20 -7.75
N GLN A 177 9.19 0.28 -8.65
CA GLN A 177 8.92 -1.14 -8.48
C GLN A 177 9.57 -1.65 -7.18
N CYS A 178 8.81 -2.40 -6.41
CA CYS A 178 9.24 -2.96 -5.12
C CYS A 178 9.82 -4.38 -5.28
N ASP A 179 10.41 -4.69 -6.43
CA ASP A 179 10.98 -6.01 -6.78
C ASP A 179 10.07 -7.20 -6.42
N GLY A 180 8.75 -7.00 -6.56
CA GLY A 180 7.75 -8.01 -6.23
C GLY A 180 7.44 -8.19 -4.76
N PHE A 181 7.52 -7.13 -3.96
CA PHE A 181 7.05 -7.12 -2.57
C PHE A 181 5.87 -6.17 -2.36
N ASN A 182 4.95 -6.58 -1.48
CA ASN A 182 4.11 -5.63 -0.76
C ASN A 182 4.94 -4.88 0.26
N VAL A 183 4.61 -3.61 0.50
CA VAL A 183 5.31 -2.78 1.48
C VAL A 183 4.32 -2.30 2.52
N ILE A 184 4.56 -2.67 3.77
CA ILE A 184 3.88 -2.12 4.95
C ILE A 184 4.92 -1.31 5.71
N ALA A 185 4.89 0.02 5.54
CA ALA A 185 5.93 0.92 5.99
C ALA A 185 5.86 1.23 7.49
N HIS A 186 6.70 2.14 7.98
CA HIS A 186 6.96 2.31 9.40
C HIS A 186 5.67 2.65 10.15
N GLN A 187 5.37 1.90 11.22
CA GLN A 187 4.16 2.08 12.05
C GLN A 187 2.82 2.03 11.30
N ALA A 188 2.79 1.57 10.04
CA ALA A 188 1.54 1.33 9.34
C ALA A 188 0.75 0.19 10.00
N LYS A 189 -0.58 0.24 9.93
CA LYS A 189 -1.49 -0.71 10.57
C LYS A 189 -2.43 -1.33 9.54
N LEU A 190 -2.38 -2.65 9.42
CA LEU A 190 -3.33 -3.48 8.69
C LEU A 190 -4.08 -4.32 9.72
N LEU A 191 -5.34 -3.99 9.95
CA LEU A 191 -6.18 -4.62 10.97
C LEU A 191 -7.35 -5.30 10.27
N ARG A 192 -7.48 -6.62 10.45
CA ARG A 192 -8.64 -7.40 10.00
C ARG A 192 -8.92 -7.28 8.49
N CYS A 193 -7.91 -6.98 7.68
CA CYS A 193 -8.07 -6.88 6.23
C CYS A 193 -8.19 -8.27 5.59
N PRO A 194 -9.32 -8.64 4.97
CA PRO A 194 -9.51 -9.99 4.46
C PRO A 194 -8.61 -10.31 3.25
N LYS A 195 -8.28 -9.31 2.43
CA LYS A 195 -7.43 -9.49 1.24
C LYS A 195 -6.64 -8.23 0.90
N ILE A 196 -5.32 -8.35 0.92
CA ILE A 196 -4.37 -7.31 0.51
C ILE A 196 -3.48 -7.88 -0.60
N ARG A 197 -3.29 -7.13 -1.69
CA ARG A 197 -2.45 -7.62 -2.80
C ARG A 197 -1.80 -6.51 -3.60
N ASP A 198 -0.51 -6.60 -3.86
CA ASP A 198 0.25 -5.64 -4.68
C ASP A 198 0.09 -4.20 -4.17
N VAL A 199 0.41 -3.97 -2.89
CA VAL A 199 0.23 -2.66 -2.23
C VAL A 199 1.54 -2.03 -1.76
N PHE A 200 1.57 -0.70 -1.78
CA PHE A 200 2.47 0.10 -0.97
C PHE A 200 1.64 0.86 0.06
N VAL A 201 1.93 0.65 1.33
CA VAL A 201 1.25 1.28 2.47
C VAL A 201 2.27 2.13 3.21
N GLY A 202 2.16 3.45 3.07
CA GLY A 202 3.09 4.42 3.62
C GLY A 202 3.06 4.53 5.15
N ASP A 203 4.00 5.30 5.69
CA ASP A 203 4.23 5.39 7.13
C ASP A 203 2.96 5.83 7.89
N ALA A 204 2.71 5.17 9.02
CA ALA A 204 1.55 5.38 9.89
C ALA A 204 0.17 5.21 9.24
N ALA A 205 0.08 4.75 7.98
CA ALA A 205 -1.21 4.54 7.31
C ALA A 205 -2.03 3.48 8.03
N VAL A 206 -3.36 3.64 8.02
CA VAL A 206 -4.27 2.70 8.68
C VAL A 206 -5.23 2.09 7.68
N LEU A 207 -5.12 0.79 7.46
CA LEU A 207 -6.05 -0.03 6.71
C LEU A 207 -6.79 -0.94 7.70
N GLU A 208 -8.11 -0.84 7.73
CA GLU A 208 -8.95 -1.59 8.67
C GLU A 208 -10.19 -2.17 7.99
N ASP A 209 -10.44 -3.45 8.24
CA ASP A 209 -11.61 -4.21 7.75
C ASP A 209 -11.81 -4.13 6.23
N SER A 210 -10.76 -3.81 5.46
CA SER A 210 -10.86 -3.38 4.06
C SER A 210 -10.09 -4.27 3.10
N VAL A 211 -10.50 -4.28 1.83
CA VAL A 211 -9.82 -4.97 0.73
C VAL A 211 -9.04 -3.94 -0.08
N VAL A 212 -7.74 -4.17 -0.27
CA VAL A 212 -6.91 -3.23 -1.04
C VAL A 212 -6.05 -4.00 -2.02
N SER A 213 -6.05 -3.59 -3.29
CA SER A 213 -5.17 -4.21 -4.26
C SER A 213 -4.59 -3.27 -5.32
N ASN A 214 -3.39 -3.59 -5.81
CA ASN A 214 -2.69 -2.82 -6.85
C ASN A 214 -2.69 -1.31 -6.55
N SER A 215 -2.37 -0.90 -5.32
CA SER A 215 -2.59 0.48 -4.89
C SER A 215 -1.44 1.02 -4.06
N THR A 216 -1.20 2.34 -4.18
CA THR A 216 -0.22 3.08 -3.39
C THR A 216 -0.94 4.02 -2.45
N ILE A 217 -0.67 3.88 -1.15
CA ILE A 217 -1.23 4.71 -0.09
C ILE A 217 -0.10 5.54 0.48
N LEU A 218 0.00 6.79 0.02
CA LEU A 218 0.96 7.73 0.58
C LEU A 218 0.45 8.24 1.92
N SER A 219 1.33 8.19 2.91
CA SER A 219 1.03 8.55 4.29
C SER A 219 2.33 8.94 4.99
N SER A 220 2.20 9.80 6.00
CA SER A 220 3.27 10.11 6.94
C SER A 220 2.69 10.28 8.34
N PRO A 221 3.49 10.25 9.41
CA PRO A 221 2.99 10.55 10.75
C PRO A 221 2.33 11.94 10.89
N ALA A 222 2.69 12.89 10.02
CA ALA A 222 2.09 14.23 10.01
C ALA A 222 0.83 14.31 9.13
N GLU A 223 0.71 13.44 8.13
CA GLU A 223 -0.35 13.45 7.11
C GLU A 223 -0.83 12.01 6.88
N VAL A 224 -1.52 11.48 7.89
CA VAL A 224 -1.93 10.07 7.94
C VAL A 224 -3.05 9.80 6.94
N SER A 225 -2.87 8.78 6.11
CA SER A 225 -3.93 8.28 5.22
C SER A 225 -4.58 7.02 5.78
N SER A 226 -5.88 6.83 5.53
CA SER A 226 -6.62 5.68 6.05
C SER A 226 -7.65 5.09 5.08
N ILE A 227 -7.82 3.78 5.12
CA ILE A 227 -8.87 3.04 4.40
C ILE A 227 -9.58 2.16 5.43
N LEU A 228 -10.82 2.51 5.75
CA LEU A 228 -11.56 1.94 6.88
C LEU A 228 -12.96 1.48 6.42
N GLY A 229 -13.67 0.75 7.29
CA GLY A 229 -15.11 0.55 7.18
C GLY A 229 -15.53 -0.28 5.96
N PHE A 230 -14.92 -1.46 5.79
CA PHE A 230 -15.26 -2.40 4.72
C PHE A 230 -15.09 -1.85 3.30
N SER A 231 -14.14 -0.93 3.14
CA SER A 231 -13.85 -0.32 1.84
C SER A 231 -13.06 -1.28 0.94
N GLN A 232 -13.28 -1.17 -0.36
CA GLN A 232 -12.54 -1.86 -1.41
C GLN A 232 -11.82 -0.82 -2.27
N VAL A 233 -10.50 -0.91 -2.33
CA VAL A 233 -9.67 0.03 -3.10
C VAL A 233 -8.85 -0.78 -4.09
N HIS A 234 -8.95 -0.46 -5.38
CA HIS A 234 -8.18 -1.16 -6.39
C HIS A 234 -7.55 -0.20 -7.40
N SER A 235 -6.35 -0.56 -7.86
CA SER A 235 -5.63 0.16 -8.93
C SER A 235 -5.56 1.67 -8.66
N SER A 236 -5.33 2.11 -7.42
CA SER A 236 -5.53 3.51 -7.00
C SER A 236 -4.31 4.11 -6.30
N ILE A 237 -4.25 5.44 -6.28
CA ILE A 237 -3.21 6.21 -5.59
C ILE A 237 -3.87 7.20 -4.62
N LEU A 238 -3.64 6.97 -3.32
CA LEU A 238 -4.05 7.90 -2.27
C LEU A 238 -2.86 8.82 -1.97
N GLN A 239 -3.06 10.14 -2.09
CA GLN A 239 -2.08 11.13 -1.61
C GLN A 239 -2.03 11.15 -0.08
N TRP A 240 -1.03 11.81 0.48
CA TRP A 240 -0.96 12.11 1.91
C TRP A 240 -2.25 12.72 2.43
N ASN A 241 -2.62 12.36 3.66
CA ASN A 241 -3.85 12.81 4.32
C ASN A 241 -5.16 12.46 3.57
N ALA A 242 -5.18 11.30 2.89
CA ALA A 242 -6.36 10.80 2.19
C ALA A 242 -7.11 9.77 3.04
N HIS A 243 -8.44 9.92 3.13
CA HIS A 243 -9.29 9.03 3.90
C HIS A 243 -10.36 8.38 3.01
N VAL A 244 -10.50 7.06 3.13
CA VAL A 244 -11.53 6.25 2.47
C VAL A 244 -12.31 5.54 3.56
N HIS A 245 -13.62 5.78 3.62
CA HIS A 245 -14.48 5.20 4.64
C HIS A 245 -15.91 5.09 4.11
N SER A 246 -16.58 3.98 4.42
CA SER A 246 -18.01 3.85 4.15
C SER A 246 -18.80 4.85 5.03
N GLY A 247 -19.38 5.89 4.42
CA GLY A 247 -20.36 6.77 5.05
C GLY A 247 -19.85 7.99 5.84
N SER A 248 -18.79 8.69 5.41
CA SER A 248 -18.28 9.89 6.10
C SER A 248 -18.49 11.22 5.33
N PRO A 249 -18.86 12.34 6.00
CA PRO A 249 -18.74 13.69 5.46
C PRO A 249 -17.32 14.23 5.71
N ASN A 250 -16.78 14.99 4.74
CA ASN A 250 -15.37 15.43 4.60
C ASN A 250 -14.45 14.37 3.97
N THR A 251 -13.69 14.79 2.96
CA THR A 251 -12.87 14.00 2.02
C THR A 251 -12.93 12.49 2.22
N ALA A 252 -13.93 11.85 1.64
CA ALA A 252 -14.19 10.42 1.80
C ALA A 252 -14.79 9.84 0.51
N ILE A 253 -14.46 8.60 0.22
CA ILE A 253 -15.18 7.80 -0.78
C ILE A 253 -16.22 6.98 -0.01
N ALA A 254 -17.49 7.40 -0.07
CA ALA A 254 -18.61 6.60 0.42
C ALA A 254 -19.06 5.60 -0.67
N GLU A 255 -19.46 4.41 -0.20
CA GLU A 255 -19.70 3.19 -0.98
C GLU A 255 -18.43 2.58 -1.60
N GLY A 256 -17.41 2.39 -0.75
CA GLY A 256 -16.58 1.18 -0.68
C GLY A 256 -15.92 0.62 -1.94
N GLU A 257 -15.92 1.28 -3.09
CA GLU A 257 -15.25 0.79 -4.30
C GLU A 257 -14.55 1.94 -5.01
N CYS A 258 -13.23 2.02 -4.85
CA CYS A 258 -12.39 2.98 -5.56
C CYS A 258 -11.75 2.26 -6.76
N THR A 259 -12.29 2.50 -7.96
CA THR A 259 -11.75 1.98 -9.20
C THR A 259 -10.93 3.07 -9.86
N SER A 260 -9.59 3.00 -9.71
CA SER A 260 -8.65 3.97 -10.30
C SER A 260 -8.90 5.43 -9.90
N THR A 261 -8.36 5.85 -8.76
CA THR A 261 -8.55 7.19 -8.19
C THR A 261 -7.23 7.89 -7.83
N PHE A 262 -7.12 9.18 -8.15
CA PHE A 262 -6.13 10.11 -7.58
C PHE A 262 -6.83 11.06 -6.60
N LEU A 263 -6.66 10.84 -5.29
CA LEU A 263 -7.35 11.57 -4.24
C LEU A 263 -6.39 12.55 -3.54
N GLY A 264 -6.67 13.85 -3.62
CA GLY A 264 -5.99 14.90 -2.87
C GLY A 264 -6.82 15.42 -1.68
N PRO A 265 -6.29 16.35 -0.86
CA PRO A 265 -7.04 16.95 0.24
C PRO A 265 -8.29 17.71 -0.28
N PHE A 266 -9.39 17.67 0.50
CA PHE A 266 -10.67 18.40 0.31
C PHE A 266 -11.69 17.85 -0.73
N VAL A 267 -11.87 16.53 -0.85
CA VAL A 267 -12.70 15.86 -1.90
C VAL A 267 -13.57 14.72 -1.34
N GLY A 268 -14.90 14.90 -1.21
CA GLY A 268 -15.82 13.84 -0.74
C GLY A 268 -16.88 13.41 -1.78
N PHE A 269 -17.30 12.13 -1.77
CA PHE A 269 -18.32 11.58 -2.69
C PHE A 269 -19.10 10.40 -2.08
N HIS A 270 -20.30 10.09 -2.60
CA HIS A 270 -21.29 9.18 -1.97
C HIS A 270 -21.85 8.06 -2.91
N HIS A 271 -21.22 7.78 -4.07
CA HIS A 271 -21.62 6.70 -5.02
C HIS A 271 -20.39 6.07 -5.74
N GLN A 272 -20.54 4.89 -6.36
CA GLN A 272 -19.49 4.23 -7.17
C GLN A 272 -19.09 5.07 -8.40
N ALA A 273 -17.89 5.66 -8.40
CA ALA A 273 -17.37 6.43 -9.53
C ALA A 273 -15.83 6.49 -9.56
N MET A 274 -15.28 6.62 -10.77
CA MET A 274 -13.87 6.89 -11.07
C MET A 274 -13.53 8.35 -10.73
N ILE A 275 -12.58 8.60 -9.80
CA ILE A 275 -12.15 9.96 -9.43
C ILE A 275 -10.93 10.42 -10.25
N VAL A 276 -11.06 11.61 -10.83
CA VAL A 276 -9.97 12.57 -11.03
C VAL A 276 -10.24 13.74 -10.11
N ALA A 277 -9.57 13.82 -8.95
CA ALA A 277 -9.67 15.00 -8.12
C ALA A 277 -8.66 16.06 -8.58
N ALA A 278 -8.93 16.64 -9.74
CA ALA A 278 -8.39 17.93 -10.12
C ALA A 278 -9.40 19.01 -9.66
N PHE A 279 -9.08 19.93 -8.72
CA PHE A 279 -9.72 21.25 -8.57
C PHE A 279 -10.39 21.66 -9.88
N TRP A 280 -11.71 21.68 -9.86
CA TRP A 280 -12.58 21.85 -11.04
C TRP A 280 -13.31 23.18 -10.94
N PRO A 281 -12.60 24.33 -10.96
CA PRO A 281 -13.18 25.63 -10.60
C PRO A 281 -14.24 26.13 -11.58
N ARG A 282 -14.36 25.52 -12.77
CA ARG A 282 -15.22 26.02 -13.86
C ARG A 282 -16.19 25.02 -14.45
N GLY A 283 -16.11 23.73 -14.13
CA GLY A 283 -16.74 22.78 -15.04
C GLY A 283 -18.21 22.50 -14.75
N ARG A 284 -18.91 22.24 -15.86
CA ARG A 284 -20.30 21.84 -15.94
C ARG A 284 -20.31 20.45 -16.57
N GLY A 285 -20.96 19.48 -15.93
CA GLY A 285 -21.12 18.11 -16.46
C GLY A 285 -21.10 17.05 -15.35
N ASN A 286 -21.84 15.95 -15.56
CA ASN A 286 -21.84 14.79 -14.66
C ASN A 286 -20.52 14.01 -14.78
N VAL A 287 -19.99 13.56 -13.63
CA VAL A 287 -18.72 12.81 -13.52
C VAL A 287 -19.02 11.49 -12.81
N GLY A 288 -19.49 10.52 -13.60
CA GLY A 288 -19.79 9.15 -13.18
C GLY A 288 -20.66 8.48 -14.23
N TYR A 289 -20.18 7.37 -14.81
CA TYR A 289 -20.99 6.49 -15.65
C TYR A 289 -20.60 5.03 -15.38
N VAL A 290 -21.61 4.17 -15.29
CA VAL A 290 -21.52 2.74 -14.97
C VAL A 290 -21.62 1.97 -16.28
N HIS A 291 -20.75 0.98 -16.49
CA HIS A 291 -21.05 -0.13 -17.41
C HIS A 291 -21.54 -1.31 -16.58
N GLU A 292 -22.69 -1.86 -16.98
CA GLU A 292 -23.24 -3.13 -16.49
C GLU A 292 -22.28 -4.31 -16.65
#